data_AF-A0A6F8XRG4-F1
#
_entry.id   AF-A0A6F8XRG4-F1
#
_cell.length_a   1.000
_cell.length_b   1.000
_cell.length_c   1.000
_cell.angle_alpha   90.00
_cell.angle_beta   90.00
_cell.angle_gamma   90.00
#
_symmetry.space_group_name_H-M   'P 1'
#
loop_
_entity.id
_entity.type
_entity.pdbx_description
1 polymer ?
#
loop_
_entity_poly.entity_id
_entity_poly.type
_entity_poly.pdbx_seq_one_letter_code
_entity_poly.pdbx_strand_id
1 'polypeptide(L)'
;MANRYGAARQLPCPDCGSPVNPDRDQLCPNCGYPLMFLRTPVEEETPRAVPRSPDEREDNTGMVASAQRVGDTRQFPPATYAATPAAPPVLPGQLQCRACGYPNEPARIRCERCGHAMRQAQPQAVALGPPPVAPPRRSQWLIWLLIALGALCLLGLAVALFWDQITGTA
;
A
#
# COMPACT_ATOMS: atom_id res chain seq x y z
N MET A 1 26.69 9.10 26.29
CA MET A 1 26.39 8.31 25.08
C MET A 1 24.90 8.01 25.08
N ALA A 2 24.08 8.85 24.42
CA ALA A 2 22.63 8.67 24.38
C ALA A 2 22.24 8.11 23.00
N ASN A 3 21.97 6.82 22.96
CA ASN A 3 21.38 6.13 21.80
C ASN A 3 19.99 6.72 21.52
N ARG A 4 19.89 7.57 20.50
CA ARG A 4 18.61 7.91 19.85
C ARG A 4 18.41 6.95 18.67
N TYR A 5 18.13 5.68 18.96
CA TYR A 5 17.55 4.80 17.95
C TYR A 5 16.11 5.26 17.70
N GLY A 6 15.81 5.48 16.42
CA GLY A 6 14.56 5.96 15.82
C GLY A 6 13.34 5.98 16.74
N ALA A 7 12.86 7.20 17.04
CA ALA A 7 11.52 7.39 17.54
C ALA A 7 10.54 6.82 16.52
N ALA A 8 10.02 5.62 16.80
CA ALA A 8 9.01 4.96 16.00
C ALA A 8 7.85 5.93 15.72
N ARG A 9 7.75 6.41 14.48
CA ARG A 9 6.61 7.23 14.07
C ARG A 9 5.40 6.31 13.96
N GLN A 10 4.53 6.39 14.95
CA GLN A 10 3.22 5.76 14.85
C GLN A 10 2.37 6.58 13.88
N LEU A 11 1.89 5.92 12.83
CA LEU A 11 1.01 6.50 11.82
C LEU A 11 -0.33 5.76 11.86
N PRO A 12 -1.46 6.41 11.56
CA PRO A 12 -2.74 5.71 11.45
C PRO A 12 -2.75 4.84 10.19
N CYS A 13 -3.24 3.60 10.31
CA CYS A 13 -3.43 2.71 9.17
C CYS A 13 -4.45 3.34 8.20
N PRO A 14 -4.15 3.41 6.88
CA PRO A 14 -5.05 4.02 5.91
C PRO A 14 -6.38 3.26 5.74
N ASP A 15 -6.39 1.95 5.99
CA ASP A 15 -7.60 1.13 5.83
C ASP A 15 -8.49 1.14 7.07
N CYS A 16 -7.92 1.08 8.27
CA CYS A 16 -8.69 0.86 9.51
C CYS A 16 -8.48 1.93 10.59
N GLY A 17 -7.62 2.93 10.34
CA GLY A 17 -7.32 4.01 11.28
C GLY A 17 -6.53 3.60 12.54
N SER A 18 -6.24 2.30 12.72
CA SER A 18 -5.51 1.81 13.89
C SER A 18 -4.06 2.29 13.89
N PRO A 19 -3.49 2.62 15.06
CA PRO A 19 -2.10 3.04 15.15
C PRO A 19 -1.18 1.89 14.73
N VAL A 20 -0.30 2.17 13.78
CA VAL A 20 0.66 1.20 13.23
C VAL A 20 2.06 1.78 13.19
N ASN A 21 3.05 0.91 13.27
CA ASN A 21 4.46 1.26 13.13
C ASN A 21 5.02 0.61 11.85
N PRO A 22 5.08 1.36 10.73
CA PRO A 22 5.50 0.80 9.45
C PRO A 22 6.97 0.38 9.45
N ASP A 23 7.82 0.98 10.29
CA ASP A 23 9.26 0.64 10.34
C ASP A 23 9.50 -0.73 10.98
N ARG A 24 8.64 -1.13 11.94
CA ARG A 24 8.75 -2.39 12.66
C ARG A 24 7.92 -3.51 12.04
N ASP A 25 6.68 -3.21 11.69
CA ASP A 25 5.70 -4.23 11.32
C ASP A 25 5.51 -4.24 9.79
N GLN A 26 5.33 -5.43 9.20
CA GLN A 26 5.11 -5.59 7.76
C GLN A 26 3.63 -5.46 7.37
N LEU A 27 2.72 -5.81 8.28
CA LEU A 27 1.27 -5.75 8.09
C LEU A 27 0.59 -5.13 9.32
N CYS A 28 -0.54 -4.45 9.10
CA CYS A 28 -1.39 -3.97 10.19
C CYS A 28 -2.00 -5.16 10.95
N PRO A 29 -1.87 -5.24 12.28
CA PRO A 29 -2.40 -6.36 13.06
C PRO A 29 -3.93 -6.40 13.10
N ASN A 30 -4.60 -5.27 12.80
CA ASN A 30 -6.06 -5.17 12.89
C ASN A 30 -6.77 -5.50 11.57
N CYS A 31 -6.19 -5.12 10.42
CA CYS A 31 -6.83 -5.29 9.10
C CYS A 31 -5.98 -6.01 8.04
N GLY A 32 -4.70 -6.29 8.32
CA GLY A 32 -3.80 -6.94 7.36
C GLY A 32 -3.25 -6.01 6.26
N TYR A 33 -3.46 -4.69 6.34
CA TYR A 33 -2.89 -3.75 5.36
C TYR A 33 -1.36 -3.83 5.31
N PRO A 34 -0.72 -3.95 4.13
CA PRO A 34 0.73 -4.05 4.01
C PRO A 34 1.41 -2.69 4.26
N LEU A 35 2.15 -2.58 5.36
CA LEU A 35 2.76 -1.33 5.82
C LEU A 35 4.07 -0.98 5.12
N MET A 36 4.60 -1.87 4.27
CA MET A 36 5.86 -1.66 3.56
C MET A 36 5.84 -0.44 2.64
N PHE A 37 4.66 -0.09 2.11
CA PHE A 37 4.48 1.06 1.21
C PHE A 37 4.47 2.41 1.95
N LEU A 38 4.30 2.40 3.27
CA LEU A 38 4.28 3.62 4.11
C LEU A 38 5.67 3.94 4.68
N ARG A 39 6.67 3.10 4.41
CA ARG A 39 8.04 3.32 4.89
C ARG A 39 8.67 4.44 4.08
N THR A 40 9.24 5.41 4.77
CA THR A 40 10.15 6.36 4.13
C THR A 40 11.39 5.56 3.71
N PRO A 41 11.85 5.64 2.45
CA PRO A 41 13.14 5.06 2.10
C PRO A 41 14.17 5.70 3.03
N VAL A 42 14.88 4.86 3.79
CA VAL A 42 16.04 5.31 4.54
C VAL A 42 17.00 5.85 3.47
N GLU A 43 17.36 7.13 3.54
CA GLU A 43 18.50 7.68 2.80
C GLU A 43 19.75 6.97 3.34
N GLU A 44 19.96 5.74 2.90
CA GLU A 44 21.23 5.04 3.02
C GLU A 44 22.18 5.70 2.02
N GLU A 45 22.81 6.76 2.50
CA GLU A 45 24.24 7.05 2.36
C GLU A 45 24.95 6.12 1.36
N THR A 46 24.84 6.46 0.06
CA THR A 46 25.60 5.90 -1.08
C THR A 46 25.68 4.36 -1.13
N PRO A 47 25.18 3.68 -2.18
CA PRO A 47 25.51 2.27 -2.37
C PRO A 47 27.04 2.14 -2.43
N ARG A 48 27.66 1.69 -1.33
CA ARG A 48 29.07 1.33 -1.30
C ARG A 48 29.18 0.17 -2.26
N ALA A 49 29.70 0.45 -3.44
CA ALA A 49 30.05 -0.56 -4.41
C ALA A 49 30.87 -1.62 -3.66
N VAL A 50 30.32 -2.82 -3.52
CA VAL A 50 31.05 -3.97 -3.05
C VAL A 50 32.29 -4.05 -3.94
N PRO A 51 33.52 -3.98 -3.38
CA PRO A 51 34.73 -4.15 -4.18
C PRO A 51 34.64 -5.51 -4.85
N ARG A 52 34.42 -5.53 -6.17
CA ARG A 52 34.63 -6.74 -6.95
C ARG A 52 36.10 -7.10 -6.83
N SER A 53 36.40 -8.35 -6.52
CA SER A 53 37.77 -8.86 -6.45
C SER A 53 38.50 -8.54 -7.77
N PRO A 54 39.74 -8.00 -7.74
CA PRO A 54 40.43 -7.52 -8.94
C PRO A 54 40.87 -8.57 -9.97
N ASP A 55 40.38 -9.81 -9.94
CA ASP A 55 40.96 -10.94 -10.71
C ASP A 55 39.98 -11.75 -11.56
N GLU A 56 38.80 -11.20 -11.91
CA GLU A 56 38.02 -11.77 -13.02
C GLU A 56 38.50 -11.16 -14.33
N ARG A 57 39.52 -11.81 -14.90
CA ARG A 57 39.98 -11.63 -16.28
C ARG A 57 38.75 -11.72 -17.20
N GLU A 58 38.46 -10.63 -17.91
CA GLU A 58 37.42 -10.56 -18.94
C GLU A 58 37.77 -11.51 -20.08
N ASP A 59 37.35 -12.77 -19.94
CA ASP A 59 37.43 -13.77 -20.99
C ASP A 59 36.41 -13.44 -22.09
N ASN A 60 36.81 -12.52 -22.96
CA ASN A 60 36.21 -12.22 -24.27
C ASN A 60 36.41 -13.39 -25.24
N THR A 61 35.98 -14.59 -24.87
CA THR A 61 36.05 -15.78 -25.73
C THR A 61 34.71 -16.02 -26.41
N GLY A 62 34.55 -15.39 -27.59
CA GLY A 62 33.82 -16.00 -28.70
C GLY A 62 32.31 -15.79 -28.75
N MET A 63 31.86 -14.59 -29.17
CA MET A 63 30.71 -14.50 -30.06
C MET A 63 31.10 -15.04 -31.44
N VAL A 64 31.18 -16.37 -31.57
CA VAL A 64 31.14 -17.03 -32.87
C VAL A 64 30.16 -18.19 -32.78
N ALA A 65 29.03 -18.00 -33.47
CA ALA A 65 28.10 -19.01 -33.98
C ALA A 65 27.96 -20.31 -33.16
N SER A 66 26.94 -20.36 -32.30
CA SER A 66 26.21 -21.61 -32.06
C SER A 66 24.73 -21.31 -31.86
N ALA A 67 24.08 -20.97 -32.98
CA ALA A 67 22.65 -21.17 -33.15
C ALA A 67 22.34 -22.67 -33.19
N GLN A 68 22.54 -23.39 -32.08
CA GLN A 68 22.19 -24.80 -31.88
C GLN A 68 22.62 -25.27 -30.48
N ARG A 69 21.98 -24.74 -29.43
CA ARG A 69 21.72 -25.54 -28.21
C ARG A 69 20.33 -25.17 -27.70
N VAL A 70 19.34 -25.75 -28.37
CA VAL A 70 18.10 -26.16 -27.72
C VAL A 70 18.54 -26.95 -26.50
N GLY A 71 18.42 -26.35 -25.32
CA GLY A 71 18.65 -27.04 -24.05
C GLY A 71 17.66 -28.18 -23.98
N ASP A 72 18.16 -29.39 -24.19
CA ASP A 72 17.42 -30.63 -24.07
C ASP A 72 17.02 -30.78 -22.59
N THR A 73 15.81 -30.36 -22.25
CA THR A 73 15.23 -30.47 -20.90
C THR A 73 14.92 -31.91 -20.49
N ARG A 74 15.49 -32.90 -21.18
CA ARG A 74 15.26 -34.34 -20.98
C ARG A 74 16.30 -35.04 -20.09
N GLN A 75 17.23 -34.31 -19.48
CA GLN A 75 18.29 -34.91 -18.66
C GLN A 75 18.18 -34.62 -17.16
N PHE A 76 16.96 -34.49 -16.64
CA PHE A 76 16.73 -34.86 -15.25
C PHE A 76 16.37 -36.34 -15.23
N PRO A 77 17.19 -37.24 -14.65
CA PRO A 77 16.71 -38.58 -14.35
C PRO A 77 15.45 -38.41 -13.50
N PRO A 78 14.35 -39.13 -13.78
CA PRO A 78 13.20 -39.10 -12.90
C PRO A 78 13.72 -39.55 -11.54
N ALA A 79 13.77 -38.63 -10.59
CA ALA A 79 13.90 -39.00 -9.21
C ALA A 79 12.81 -40.03 -8.99
N THR A 80 13.22 -41.26 -8.69
CA THR A 80 12.40 -42.34 -8.16
C THR A 80 11.87 -41.86 -6.82
N TYR A 81 10.96 -40.89 -6.87
CA TYR A 81 10.05 -40.60 -5.79
C TYR A 81 9.27 -41.89 -5.64
N ALA A 82 9.62 -42.57 -4.55
CA ALA A 82 8.93 -43.71 -4.02
C ALA A 82 7.42 -43.60 -4.23
N ALA A 83 6.82 -44.77 -4.48
CA ALA A 83 5.39 -45.00 -4.50
C ALA A 83 4.64 -44.00 -3.62
N THR A 84 3.69 -43.30 -4.26
CA THR A 84 2.79 -42.36 -3.61
C THR A 84 2.24 -43.03 -2.35
N PRO A 85 2.50 -42.52 -1.13
CA PRO A 85 1.76 -42.97 0.03
C PRO A 85 0.29 -42.79 -0.30
N ALA A 86 -0.50 -43.86 -0.14
CA ALA A 86 -1.94 -43.81 -0.32
C ALA A 86 -2.48 -42.57 0.41
N ALA A 87 -3.33 -41.80 -0.29
CA ALA A 87 -3.84 -40.53 0.24
C ALA A 87 -4.36 -40.76 1.67
N PRO A 88 -3.95 -39.94 2.65
CA PRO A 88 -4.46 -40.08 4.00
C PRO A 88 -5.99 -39.95 3.98
N PRO A 89 -6.70 -40.68 4.85
CA PRO A 89 -8.15 -40.62 4.92
C PRO A 89 -8.58 -39.17 5.18
N VAL A 90 -9.55 -38.69 4.41
CA VAL A 90 -10.09 -37.33 4.51
C VAL A 90 -10.68 -37.16 5.91
N LEU A 91 -10.04 -36.34 6.74
CA LEU A 91 -10.62 -35.97 8.03
C LEU A 91 -11.88 -35.12 7.80
N PRO A 92 -12.87 -35.17 8.71
CA PRO A 92 -14.06 -34.33 8.63
C PRO A 92 -13.68 -32.86 8.49
N GLY A 93 -14.17 -32.21 7.44
CA GLY A 93 -13.91 -30.80 7.16
C GLY A 93 -12.80 -30.52 6.13
N GLN A 94 -12.06 -31.52 5.65
CA GLN A 94 -11.09 -31.33 4.57
C GLN A 94 -11.75 -31.36 3.18
N LEU A 95 -11.28 -30.52 2.27
CA LEU A 95 -11.73 -30.46 0.88
C LEU A 95 -10.74 -31.17 -0.03
N GLN A 96 -11.20 -32.15 -0.80
CA GLN A 96 -10.37 -32.89 -1.73
C GLN A 96 -10.16 -32.10 -3.04
N CYS A 97 -8.92 -32.00 -3.49
CA CYS A 97 -8.60 -31.38 -4.78
C CYS A 97 -9.14 -32.25 -5.94
N ARG A 98 -9.96 -31.67 -6.82
CA ARG A 98 -10.50 -32.36 -8.00
C ARG A 98 -9.47 -32.75 -9.05
N ALA A 99 -8.31 -32.09 -9.07
CA ALA A 99 -7.26 -32.34 -10.04
C ALA A 99 -6.30 -33.47 -9.64
N CYS A 100 -5.94 -33.57 -8.35
CA CYS A 100 -4.91 -34.51 -7.89
C CYS A 100 -5.32 -35.39 -6.70
N GLY A 101 -6.53 -35.22 -6.16
CA GLY A 101 -7.03 -35.98 -5.01
C GLY A 101 -6.37 -35.65 -3.67
N TYR A 102 -5.50 -34.63 -3.58
CA TYR A 102 -4.89 -34.25 -2.31
C TYR A 102 -5.92 -33.59 -1.38
N PRO A 103 -5.99 -33.97 -0.08
CA PRO A 103 -6.86 -33.29 0.88
C PRO A 103 -6.27 -31.93 1.27
N ASN A 104 -7.11 -30.90 1.34
CA ASN A 104 -6.71 -29.54 1.71
C ASN A 104 -7.64 -28.98 2.80
N GLU A 105 -7.17 -27.96 3.51
CA GLU A 105 -7.99 -27.23 4.48
C GLU A 105 -9.14 -26.46 3.77
N PRO A 106 -10.36 -26.38 4.34
CA PRO A 106 -11.53 -25.85 3.62
C PRO A 106 -11.42 -24.35 3.30
N ALA A 107 -10.56 -23.61 4.01
CA ALA A 107 -10.27 -22.20 3.77
C ALA A 107 -9.35 -21.97 2.56
N ARG A 108 -8.71 -23.01 2.00
CA ARG A 108 -7.75 -22.86 0.90
C ARG A 108 -8.43 -22.52 -0.43
N ILE A 109 -7.87 -21.53 -1.12
CA ILE A 109 -8.27 -21.12 -2.47
C ILE A 109 -7.60 -22.01 -3.53
N ARG A 110 -6.38 -22.50 -3.27
CA ARG A 110 -5.57 -23.31 -4.18
C ARG A 110 -5.07 -24.58 -3.51
N CYS A 111 -4.89 -25.66 -4.28
CA CYS A 111 -4.34 -26.91 -3.78
C CYS A 111 -2.85 -26.78 -3.42
N GLU A 112 -2.46 -27.30 -2.26
CA GLU A 112 -1.07 -27.28 -1.77
C GLU A 112 -0.13 -28.12 -2.63
N ARG A 113 -0.66 -29.16 -3.29
CA ARG A 113 0.15 -30.11 -4.06
C ARG A 113 0.29 -29.72 -5.54
N CYS A 114 -0.80 -29.33 -6.20
CA CYS A 114 -0.79 -29.07 -7.65
C CYS A 114 -1.15 -27.64 -8.04
N GLY A 115 -1.47 -26.76 -7.08
CA GLY A 115 -1.81 -25.36 -7.36
C GLY A 115 -3.18 -25.11 -8.01
N HIS A 116 -3.96 -26.15 -8.30
CA HIS A 116 -5.29 -26.03 -8.90
C HIS A 116 -6.22 -25.19 -8.02
N ALA A 117 -6.95 -24.25 -8.62
CA ALA A 117 -7.90 -23.40 -7.91
C ALA A 117 -9.12 -24.22 -7.47
N MET A 118 -9.37 -24.27 -6.16
CA MET A 118 -10.49 -25.01 -5.57
C MET A 118 -11.68 -24.10 -5.24
N ARG A 119 -11.42 -22.81 -5.00
CA ARG A 119 -12.43 -21.76 -4.81
C ARG A 119 -12.01 -20.52 -5.61
N GLN A 120 -12.98 -19.74 -6.08
CA GLN A 120 -12.67 -18.44 -6.65
C GLN A 120 -12.18 -17.53 -5.52
N ALA A 121 -11.05 -16.85 -5.72
CA ALA A 121 -10.66 -15.72 -4.88
C ALA A 121 -11.64 -14.58 -5.18
N GLN A 122 -12.84 -14.62 -4.59
CA GLN A 122 -13.75 -13.51 -4.65
C GLN A 122 -13.39 -12.58 -3.48
N PRO A 123 -12.71 -11.44 -3.73
CA PRO A 123 -12.79 -10.35 -2.79
C PRO A 123 -14.27 -9.96 -2.72
N GLN A 124 -14.92 -10.24 -1.59
CA GLN A 124 -16.27 -9.72 -1.38
C GLN A 124 -16.14 -8.21 -1.34
N ALA A 125 -16.71 -7.53 -2.33
CA ALA A 125 -16.79 -6.08 -2.32
C ALA A 125 -17.58 -5.68 -1.07
N VAL A 126 -16.87 -5.11 -0.09
CA VAL A 126 -17.51 -4.50 1.07
C VAL A 126 -18.37 -3.38 0.53
N ALA A 127 -19.68 -3.49 0.69
CA ALA A 127 -20.60 -2.39 0.41
C ALA A 127 -20.29 -1.28 1.42
N LEU A 128 -19.45 -0.34 1.02
CA LEU A 128 -19.29 0.92 1.73
C LEU A 128 -20.67 1.57 1.76
N GLY A 129 -21.11 1.98 2.95
CA GLY A 129 -22.40 2.64 3.13
C GLY A 129 -22.56 3.86 2.22
N PRO A 130 -23.77 4.41 2.11
CA PRO A 130 -24.01 5.59 1.30
C PRO A 130 -23.02 6.71 1.70
N PRO A 131 -22.50 7.47 0.72
CA PRO A 131 -21.58 8.56 1.02
C PRO A 131 -22.25 9.56 1.99
N PRO A 132 -21.49 10.17 2.92
CA PRO A 132 -22.04 11.16 3.81
C PRO A 132 -22.70 12.29 3.01
N VAL A 133 -23.92 12.65 3.40
CA VAL A 133 -24.68 13.73 2.78
C VAL A 133 -23.89 15.03 2.92
N ALA A 134 -23.55 15.66 1.80
CA ALA A 134 -22.83 16.92 1.81
C ALA A 134 -23.62 17.99 2.61
N PRO A 135 -22.95 18.80 3.45
CA PRO A 135 -23.63 19.84 4.20
C PRO A 135 -24.29 20.85 3.26
N PRO A 136 -25.44 21.45 3.66
CA PRO A 136 -26.11 22.45 2.84
C PRO A 136 -25.18 23.63 2.59
N ARG A 137 -25.06 24.02 1.32
CA ARG A 137 -24.22 25.13 0.85
C ARG A 137 -24.72 26.42 1.51
N ARG A 138 -24.06 26.85 2.60
CA ARG A 138 -24.40 28.08 3.34
C ARG A 138 -24.45 29.26 2.37
N SER A 139 -25.58 29.97 2.34
CA SER A 139 -25.84 31.05 1.39
C SER A 139 -24.75 32.13 1.47
N GLN A 140 -23.86 32.14 0.48
CA GLN A 140 -22.77 33.11 0.36
C GLN A 140 -23.29 34.55 0.19
N TRP A 141 -24.53 34.71 -0.27
CA TRP A 141 -25.18 36.01 -0.43
C TRP A 141 -25.30 36.79 0.90
N LEU A 142 -25.58 36.09 1.99
CA LEU A 142 -25.71 36.72 3.32
C LEU A 142 -24.36 37.27 3.81
N ILE A 143 -23.25 36.60 3.48
CA ILE A 143 -21.90 37.09 3.78
C ILE A 143 -21.60 38.35 2.97
N TRP A 144 -21.89 38.36 1.66
CA TRP A 144 -21.69 39.53 0.81
C TRP A 144 -22.54 40.73 1.23
N LEU A 145 -23.79 40.51 1.65
CA LEU A 145 -24.66 41.55 2.17
C LEU A 145 -24.07 42.20 3.44
N LEU A 146 -23.57 41.38 4.38
CA LEU A 146 -22.95 41.89 5.61
C LEU A 146 -21.67 42.68 5.32
N ILE A 147 -20.84 42.23 4.37
CA ILE A 147 -19.62 42.96 3.95
C ILE A 147 -20.00 44.32 3.34
N ALA A 148 -20.99 44.36 2.44
CA ALA A 148 -21.43 45.59 1.81
C ALA A 148 -22.00 46.59 2.83
N LEU A 149 -22.78 46.12 3.80
CA LEU A 149 -23.37 46.95 4.84
C LEU A 149 -22.28 47.51 5.78
N GLY A 150 -21.30 46.69 6.16
CA GLY A 150 -20.14 47.14 6.93
C GLY A 150 -19.31 48.20 6.20
N ALA A 151 -19.06 48.02 4.90
CA ALA A 151 -18.33 48.99 4.08
C ALA A 151 -19.07 50.34 3.99
N LEU A 152 -20.39 50.33 3.82
CA LEU A 152 -21.21 51.55 3.81
C LEU A 152 -21.17 52.30 5.14
N CYS A 153 -21.25 51.59 6.27
CA CYS A 153 -21.11 52.21 7.58
C CYS A 153 -19.74 52.86 7.78
N LEU A 154 -18.65 52.19 7.40
CA LEU A 154 -17.30 52.76 7.49
C LEU A 154 -17.14 54.00 6.61
N LEU A 155 -17.69 53.98 5.40
CA LEU A 155 -17.64 55.11 4.48
C LEU A 155 -18.44 56.31 5.04
N GLY A 156 -19.62 56.06 5.61
CA GLY A 156 -20.41 57.08 6.29
C GLY A 156 -19.68 57.72 7.47
N LEU A 157 -18.99 56.91 8.30
CA LEU A 157 -18.16 57.41 9.40
C LEU A 157 -16.99 58.25 8.90
N ALA A 158 -16.30 57.80 7.85
CA ALA A 158 -15.19 58.55 7.25
C ALA A 158 -15.65 59.92 6.72
N VAL A 159 -16.81 59.99 6.06
CA VAL A 159 -17.40 61.24 5.57
C VAL A 159 -17.78 62.16 6.74
N ALA A 160 -18.38 61.62 7.80
CA ALA A 160 -18.74 62.42 8.98
C ALA A 160 -17.50 63.01 9.67
N LEU A 161 -16.45 62.20 9.86
CA LEU A 161 -15.18 62.66 10.43
C LEU A 161 -14.50 63.70 9.54
N PHE A 162 -14.50 63.49 8.23
CA PHE A 162 -13.94 64.45 7.27
C PHE A 162 -14.71 65.78 7.27
N TRP A 163 -16.04 65.73 7.37
CA TRP A 163 -16.87 66.93 7.46
C TRP A 163 -16.59 67.73 8.73
N ASP A 164 -16.47 67.06 9.88
CA ASP A 164 -16.15 67.69 11.16
C ASP A 164 -14.80 68.43 11.12
N GLN A 165 -13.78 67.83 10.47
CA GLN A 165 -12.47 68.47 10.24
C GLN A 165 -12.57 69.75 9.38
N ILE A 166 -13.49 69.78 8.40
CA ILE A 166 -13.70 70.97 7.56
C ILE A 166 -14.43 72.07 8.34
N THR A 167 -15.45 71.73 9.12
CA THR A 167 -16.29 72.73 9.79
C THR A 167 -15.74 73.22 11.13
N GLY A 168 -14.93 72.41 11.82
CA GLY A 168 -14.40 72.72 13.15
C GLY A 168 -13.14 73.61 13.17
N THR A 169 -12.70 74.13 12.03
CA THR A 169 -11.46 74.95 11.91
C THR A 169 -11.72 76.45 11.70
N ALA A 170 -12.92 76.93 12.02
CA ALA A 170 -13.27 78.37 12.05
C ALA A 170 -13.39 78.87 13.50
#